data_AF-A0A2J8KWW2-F1
#
_entry.id   AF-A0A2J8KWW2-F1
#
_cell.length_a   1.000
_cell.length_b   1.000
_cell.length_c   1.000
_cell.angle_alpha   90.00
_cell.angle_beta   90.00
_cell.angle_gamma   90.00
#
_symmetry.space_group_name_H-M   'P 1'
#
loop_
_entity.id
_entity.type
_entity.pdbx_description
1 polymer ?
#
loop_
_entity_poly.entity_id
_entity_poly.type
_entity_poly.pdbx_seq_one_letter_code
_entity_poly.pdbx_strand_id
1 'polypeptide(L)'
;MREKANLAVTLCNDKEEIMAQATFLDYPNWNVAKQDDWVSVFRELDSDIPCTPLNTLFMHLFVAVDEYSVGCCKEILRTVYKAVPELHFIFLIVPSYMSLGSTLITVFDQVGNIPCLTYEEDFAVHMCHRHSHYPQLHVRKARVEDHDDLMPIFMRYDTILKETYGEYFLAELIEAQDEENHAVVCEVEGTAVGFMSVCSRVNMQLLHECFDLGPFHGLCFPHPDDVLESPQDLSVRRSQDAELRSSSQGSQKIVEELQEPVSPDTMENIQGNIAREAASEEALTAVHSGNVSEPEDIEKLSDISTGYAQYHHVSSRSLASLILPEEPVHFRPIYRGASAAFCIQLFCIDEKYEARSLDFMNFVFSLFSV
;
A
#
# COMPACT_ATOMS: atom_id res chain seq x y z
N MET A 1 -23.46 -3.71 10.10
CA MET A 1 -22.02 -4.06 10.06
C MET A 1 -21.32 -3.57 11.33
N ARG A 2 -20.04 -3.90 11.55
CA ARG A 2 -19.16 -3.06 12.38
C ARG A 2 -18.64 -1.94 11.49
N GLU A 3 -19.18 -0.75 11.62
CA GLU A 3 -18.58 0.44 11.01
C GLU A 3 -17.20 0.65 11.61
N LYS A 4 -16.18 0.57 10.76
CA LYS A 4 -14.83 1.06 11.02
C LYS A 4 -14.57 2.11 9.96
N ALA A 5 -14.12 3.29 10.37
CA ALA A 5 -13.45 4.20 9.44
C ALA A 5 -12.21 3.50 8.88
N ASN A 6 -11.91 3.71 7.59
CA ASN A 6 -10.64 3.24 7.03
C ASN A 6 -9.50 4.12 7.54
N LEU A 7 -9.77 5.41 7.69
CA LEU A 7 -8.91 6.36 8.38
C LEU A 7 -9.75 7.39 9.12
N ALA A 8 -9.34 7.75 10.33
CA ALA A 8 -9.88 8.90 11.07
C ALA A 8 -8.70 9.69 11.63
N VAL A 9 -8.78 11.01 11.55
CA VAL A 9 -7.72 11.92 12.02
C VAL A 9 -8.34 12.95 12.94
N THR A 10 -7.82 13.02 14.17
CA THR A 10 -8.17 14.04 15.16
C THR A 10 -6.96 14.94 15.35
N LEU A 11 -7.17 16.26 15.24
CA LEU A 11 -6.15 17.28 15.45
C LEU A 11 -6.38 17.93 16.82
N CYS A 12 -5.39 17.82 17.70
CA CYS A 12 -5.37 18.51 18.99
C CYS A 12 -4.36 19.67 18.98
N ASN A 13 -4.48 20.59 19.94
CA ASN A 13 -3.48 21.62 20.19
C ASN A 13 -2.45 21.19 21.27
N ASP A 14 -1.52 22.09 21.61
CA ASP A 14 -0.45 21.89 22.59
C ASP A 14 -0.93 21.56 24.03
N LYS A 15 -2.24 21.63 24.30
CA LYS A 15 -2.88 21.26 25.58
C LYS A 15 -3.74 19.99 25.48
N GLU A 16 -3.62 19.25 24.38
CA GLU A 16 -4.45 18.08 24.04
C GLU A 16 -5.94 18.40 23.81
N GLU A 17 -6.32 19.68 23.70
CA GLU A 17 -7.70 20.10 23.38
C GLU A 17 -8.01 19.80 21.91
N ILE A 18 -9.11 19.09 21.62
CA ILE A 18 -9.50 18.70 20.25
C ILE A 18 -9.94 19.94 19.46
N MET A 19 -9.18 20.25 18.40
CA MET A 19 -9.44 21.37 17.49
C MET A 19 -10.27 20.96 16.27
N ALA A 20 -10.08 19.72 15.78
CA ALA A 20 -10.86 19.17 14.66
C ALA A 20 -10.80 17.64 14.60
N GLN A 21 -11.76 17.04 13.89
CA GLN A 21 -11.79 15.62 13.55
C GLN A 21 -12.36 15.42 12.14
N ALA A 22 -11.77 14.47 11.40
CA ALA A 22 -12.31 13.99 10.12
C ALA A 22 -12.34 12.46 10.04
N THR A 23 -13.26 11.94 9.22
CA THR A 23 -13.48 10.50 9.02
C THR A 23 -13.55 10.16 7.54
N PHE A 24 -12.81 9.12 7.13
CA PHE A 24 -12.62 8.72 5.74
C PHE A 24 -12.88 7.22 5.54
N LEU A 25 -13.48 6.89 4.39
CA LEU A 25 -13.90 5.54 3.99
C LEU A 25 -13.62 5.31 2.49
N ASP A 26 -13.65 4.04 2.05
CA ASP A 26 -13.41 3.62 0.66
C ASP A 26 -14.65 3.67 -0.26
N TYR A 27 -15.76 4.26 0.21
CA TYR A 27 -17.01 4.36 -0.54
C TYR A 27 -17.71 5.72 -0.36
N PRO A 28 -18.55 6.16 -1.32
CA PRO A 28 -19.38 7.37 -1.23
C PRO A 28 -20.18 7.51 0.08
N ASN A 29 -20.29 8.74 0.59
CA ASN A 29 -21.10 9.09 1.76
C ASN A 29 -22.62 9.21 1.48
N TRP A 30 -23.04 8.95 0.23
CA TRP A 30 -24.44 8.94 -0.21
C TRP A 30 -24.68 7.80 -1.20
N ASN A 31 -25.95 7.42 -1.39
CA ASN A 31 -26.39 6.39 -2.33
C ASN A 31 -26.31 6.83 -3.81
N VAL A 32 -25.21 7.44 -4.25
CA VAL A 32 -24.95 7.78 -5.67
C VAL A 32 -24.35 6.61 -6.45
N ALA A 33 -23.73 5.65 -5.74
CA ALA A 33 -23.20 4.42 -6.28
C ALA A 33 -23.23 3.32 -5.21
N LYS A 34 -22.94 2.07 -5.59
CA LYS A 34 -22.70 1.00 -4.63
C LYS A 34 -21.24 1.01 -4.15
N GLN A 35 -20.98 0.47 -2.95
CA GLN A 35 -19.62 0.33 -2.41
C GLN A 35 -18.69 -0.51 -3.30
N ASP A 36 -19.22 -1.49 -4.05
CA ASP A 36 -18.48 -2.40 -4.91
C ASP A 36 -18.29 -1.91 -6.37
N ASP A 37 -18.96 -0.82 -6.78
CA ASP A 37 -19.04 -0.39 -8.18
C ASP A 37 -18.94 1.14 -8.39
N TRP A 38 -18.53 1.90 -7.36
CA TRP A 38 -18.45 3.36 -7.46
C TRP A 38 -17.47 3.86 -8.53
N VAL A 39 -16.41 3.08 -8.80
CA VAL A 39 -15.37 3.42 -9.79
C VAL A 39 -15.96 3.55 -11.20
N SER A 40 -16.98 2.75 -11.53
CA SER A 40 -17.68 2.82 -12.82
C SER A 40 -18.41 4.15 -12.98
N VAL A 41 -19.19 4.54 -11.97
CA VAL A 41 -19.96 5.80 -11.95
C VAL A 41 -19.05 7.02 -11.96
N PHE A 42 -17.92 6.98 -11.24
CA PHE A 42 -16.96 8.09 -11.21
C PHE A 42 -16.18 8.24 -12.53
N ARG A 43 -15.97 7.15 -13.27
CA ARG A 43 -15.40 7.19 -14.64
C ARG A 43 -16.41 7.68 -15.69
N GLU A 44 -17.70 7.51 -15.45
CA GLU A 44 -18.77 8.12 -16.27
C GLU A 44 -18.95 9.61 -15.99
N LEU A 45 -18.66 10.07 -14.76
CA LEU A 45 -18.59 11.49 -14.41
C LEU A 45 -17.43 12.20 -15.11
N ASP A 46 -16.22 11.63 -15.03
CA ASP A 46 -15.02 12.14 -15.70
C ASP A 46 -14.07 10.97 -16.03
N SER A 47 -13.78 10.76 -17.32
CA SER A 47 -12.87 9.71 -17.79
C SER A 47 -11.41 9.98 -17.49
N ASP A 48 -11.05 11.24 -17.26
CA ASP A 48 -9.66 11.70 -17.18
C ASP A 48 -9.14 11.68 -15.74
N ILE A 49 -10.00 11.33 -14.77
CA ILE A 49 -9.65 11.09 -13.36
C ILE A 49 -9.34 9.59 -13.15
N PRO A 50 -8.06 9.18 -12.98
CA PRO A 50 -7.66 7.78 -12.76
C PRO A 50 -7.92 7.32 -11.31
N CYS A 51 -9.17 7.42 -10.85
CA CYS A 51 -9.59 6.97 -9.54
C CYS A 51 -9.71 5.43 -9.46
N THR A 52 -9.32 4.88 -8.32
CA THR A 52 -9.29 3.45 -8.00
C THR A 52 -9.51 3.25 -6.49
N PRO A 53 -9.89 2.04 -6.03
CA PRO A 53 -10.04 1.76 -4.60
C PRO A 53 -8.75 1.89 -3.76
N LEU A 54 -7.57 1.93 -4.40
CA LEU A 54 -6.28 2.05 -3.71
C LEU A 54 -5.81 3.52 -3.57
N ASN A 55 -6.18 4.39 -4.52
CA ASN A 55 -5.71 5.78 -4.56
C ASN A 55 -6.79 6.82 -4.20
N THR A 56 -7.93 6.39 -3.68
CA THR A 56 -9.12 7.23 -3.44
C THR A 56 -9.73 6.96 -2.06
N LEU A 57 -10.11 8.03 -1.35
CA LEU A 57 -10.97 7.97 -0.16
C LEU A 57 -12.10 9.01 -0.26
N PHE A 58 -13.14 8.82 0.53
CA PHE A 58 -14.28 9.74 0.65
C PHE A 58 -14.29 10.34 2.05
N MET A 59 -14.45 11.66 2.16
CA MET A 59 -14.65 12.37 3.42
C MET A 59 -16.12 12.27 3.83
N HIS A 60 -16.42 11.51 4.90
CA HIS A 60 -17.78 11.31 5.40
C HIS A 60 -18.16 12.31 6.50
N LEU A 61 -17.17 12.73 7.31
CA LEU A 61 -17.35 13.70 8.38
C LEU A 61 -16.13 14.62 8.45
N PHE A 62 -16.40 15.90 8.66
CA PHE A 62 -15.42 16.90 9.09
C PHE A 62 -16.07 17.84 10.10
N VAL A 63 -15.44 18.02 11.26
CA VAL A 63 -15.87 18.94 12.32
C VAL A 63 -14.62 19.67 12.83
N ALA A 64 -14.73 20.98 13.05
CA ALA A 64 -13.63 21.80 13.57
C ALA A 64 -14.15 22.98 14.40
N VAL A 65 -13.29 23.51 15.26
CA VAL A 65 -13.45 24.84 15.87
C VAL A 65 -13.41 25.89 14.75
N ASP A 66 -14.44 26.74 14.66
CA ASP A 66 -14.72 27.59 13.50
C ASP A 66 -13.55 28.52 13.15
N GLU A 67 -13.00 29.18 14.18
CA GLU A 67 -11.90 30.15 14.11
C GLU A 67 -10.62 29.58 13.48
N TYR A 68 -10.43 28.27 13.55
CA TYR A 68 -9.24 27.56 13.05
C TYR A 68 -9.54 26.60 11.89
N SER A 69 -10.81 26.47 11.51
CA SER A 69 -11.34 25.42 10.63
C SER A 69 -10.56 25.23 9.32
N VAL A 70 -10.16 26.31 8.66
CA VAL A 70 -9.37 26.30 7.41
C VAL A 70 -7.98 25.70 7.63
N GLY A 71 -7.31 26.07 8.72
CA GLY A 71 -6.00 25.52 9.08
C GLY A 71 -6.10 24.04 9.43
N CYS A 72 -7.07 23.70 10.29
CA CYS A 72 -7.33 22.33 10.72
C CYS A 72 -7.66 21.40 9.53
N CYS A 73 -8.51 21.84 8.60
CA CYS A 73 -8.86 21.08 7.40
C CYS A 73 -7.63 20.80 6.53
N LYS A 74 -6.81 21.84 6.26
CA LYS A 74 -5.59 21.70 5.45
C LYS A 74 -4.56 20.78 6.10
N GLU A 75 -4.42 20.80 7.42
CA GLU A 75 -3.46 19.95 8.14
C GLU A 75 -3.92 18.49 8.29
N ILE A 76 -5.23 18.29 8.51
CA ILE A 76 -5.84 16.95 8.43
C ILE A 76 -5.62 16.33 7.06
N LEU A 77 -5.87 17.07 5.96
CA LEU A 77 -5.66 16.58 4.60
C LEU A 77 -4.19 16.23 4.34
N ARG A 78 -3.23 17.05 4.80
CA ARG A 78 -1.79 16.73 4.75
C ARG A 78 -1.45 15.46 5.51
N THR A 79 -2.00 15.30 6.72
CA THR A 79 -1.75 14.13 7.57
C THR A 79 -2.30 12.85 6.91
N VAL A 80 -3.48 12.93 6.30
CA VAL A 80 -4.07 11.83 5.52
C VAL A 80 -3.21 11.45 4.32
N TYR A 81 -2.77 12.41 3.50
CA TYR A 81 -1.87 12.12 2.36
C TYR A 81 -0.47 11.65 2.80
N LYS A 82 0.04 12.09 3.96
CA LYS A 82 1.30 11.59 4.54
C LYS A 82 1.15 10.16 5.08
N ALA A 83 -0.01 9.81 5.65
CA ALA A 83 -0.28 8.50 6.23
C ALA A 83 -0.60 7.42 5.17
N VAL A 84 -1.12 7.80 4.00
CA VAL A 84 -1.42 6.89 2.88
C VAL A 84 -0.68 7.40 1.62
N PRO A 85 0.51 6.86 1.29
CA PRO A 85 1.30 7.29 0.14
C PRO A 85 0.58 7.13 -1.20
N GLU A 86 -0.20 6.07 -1.36
CA GLU A 86 -0.93 5.71 -2.59
C GLU A 86 -2.13 6.63 -2.84
N LEU A 87 -2.60 7.36 -1.83
CA LEU A 87 -3.80 8.19 -1.90
C LEU A 87 -3.56 9.43 -2.75
N HIS A 88 -4.22 9.50 -3.91
CA HIS A 88 -4.12 10.63 -4.86
C HIS A 88 -5.33 11.58 -4.76
N PHE A 89 -6.50 11.05 -4.41
CA PHE A 89 -7.78 11.77 -4.43
C PHE A 89 -8.54 11.60 -3.11
N ILE A 90 -9.12 12.68 -2.62
CA ILE A 90 -10.16 12.64 -1.59
C ILE A 90 -11.42 13.27 -2.18
N PHE A 91 -12.53 12.54 -2.23
CA PHE A 91 -13.82 13.07 -2.66
C PHE A 91 -14.69 13.49 -1.49
N LEU A 92 -15.56 14.48 -1.74
CA LEU A 92 -16.64 14.90 -0.85
C LEU A 92 -17.91 15.09 -1.69
N ILE A 93 -19.00 14.44 -1.28
CA ILE A 93 -20.26 14.44 -2.01
C ILE A 93 -21.33 15.07 -1.12
N VAL A 94 -22.09 16.02 -1.67
CA VAL A 94 -23.17 16.74 -0.99
C VAL A 94 -24.37 16.89 -1.93
N PRO A 95 -25.61 17.04 -1.41
CA PRO A 95 -26.76 17.35 -2.26
C PRO A 95 -26.52 18.65 -3.05
N SER A 96 -26.84 18.66 -4.35
CA SER A 96 -26.55 19.79 -5.25
C SER A 96 -27.22 21.12 -4.85
N TYR A 97 -28.29 21.08 -4.08
CA TYR A 97 -28.94 22.26 -3.51
C TYR A 97 -28.16 22.89 -2.33
N MET A 98 -27.11 22.22 -1.83
CA MET A 98 -26.34 22.64 -0.66
C MET A 98 -24.94 23.11 -1.05
N SER A 99 -24.62 24.38 -0.74
CA SER A 99 -23.26 24.89 -0.85
C SER A 99 -22.35 24.28 0.23
N LEU A 100 -21.12 23.92 -0.14
CA LEU A 100 -20.07 23.61 0.83
C LEU A 100 -19.85 24.78 1.81
N GLY A 101 -19.44 24.46 3.03
CA GLY A 101 -19.00 25.47 4.00
C GLY A 101 -17.74 26.20 3.51
N SER A 102 -17.59 27.47 3.89
CA SER A 102 -16.46 28.34 3.52
C SER A 102 -15.10 27.66 3.68
N THR A 103 -14.92 26.89 4.75
CA THR A 103 -13.74 26.04 5.02
C THR A 103 -13.41 25.08 3.89
N LEU A 104 -14.40 24.30 3.44
CA LEU A 104 -14.23 23.18 2.51
C LEU A 104 -14.02 23.67 1.07
N ILE A 105 -14.63 24.81 0.70
CA ILE A 105 -14.38 25.50 -0.57
C ILE A 105 -12.89 25.89 -0.75
N THR A 106 -12.10 25.99 0.33
CA THR A 106 -10.65 26.32 0.22
C THR A 106 -9.73 25.13 -0.10
N VAL A 107 -10.29 23.92 -0.26
CA VAL A 107 -9.55 22.64 -0.44
C VAL A 107 -10.23 21.62 -1.38
N PHE A 108 -11.49 21.84 -1.75
CA PHE A 108 -12.29 20.96 -2.61
C PHE A 108 -12.82 21.73 -3.82
N ASP A 109 -12.44 21.31 -5.02
CA ASP A 109 -12.95 21.82 -6.30
C ASP A 109 -14.14 20.97 -6.77
N GLN A 110 -15.20 21.58 -7.34
CA GLN A 110 -16.34 20.82 -7.87
C GLN A 110 -16.00 20.20 -9.23
N VAL A 111 -16.20 18.89 -9.36
CA VAL A 111 -15.96 18.13 -10.60
C VAL A 111 -17.22 18.06 -11.46
N GLY A 112 -18.38 17.85 -10.83
CA GLY A 112 -19.66 17.78 -11.51
C GLY A 112 -20.78 17.33 -10.57
N ASN A 113 -21.78 16.63 -11.11
CA ASN A 113 -22.91 16.10 -10.35
C ASN A 113 -23.24 14.66 -10.78
N ILE A 114 -23.69 13.83 -9.84
CA ILE A 114 -24.16 12.45 -10.07
C ILE A 114 -25.58 12.32 -9.50
N PRO A 115 -26.56 11.70 -10.21
CA PRO A 115 -27.90 11.47 -9.68
C PRO A 115 -27.90 10.42 -8.55
N CYS A 116 -28.80 10.56 -7.58
CA CYS A 116 -28.98 9.56 -6.53
C CYS A 116 -29.64 8.27 -7.06
N LEU A 117 -29.21 7.09 -6.58
CA LEU A 117 -29.84 5.81 -6.89
C LEU A 117 -31.21 5.61 -6.18
N THR A 118 -31.54 6.44 -5.19
CA THR A 118 -32.75 6.27 -4.36
C THR A 118 -33.74 7.43 -4.43
N TYR A 119 -33.37 8.58 -5.00
CA TYR A 119 -34.19 9.81 -5.02
C TYR A 119 -33.97 10.59 -6.32
N GLU A 120 -34.95 11.41 -6.75
CA GLU A 120 -34.80 12.35 -7.86
C GLU A 120 -34.04 13.62 -7.44
N GLU A 121 -32.83 13.43 -6.88
CA GLU A 121 -31.93 14.50 -6.45
C GLU A 121 -30.51 14.28 -6.99
N ASP A 122 -29.94 15.33 -7.58
CA ASP A 122 -28.54 15.35 -8.00
C ASP A 122 -27.61 15.68 -6.83
N PHE A 123 -26.44 15.05 -6.79
CA PHE A 123 -25.41 15.24 -5.78
C PHE A 123 -24.14 15.82 -6.41
N ALA A 124 -23.67 16.95 -5.87
CA ALA A 124 -22.45 17.62 -6.29
C ALA A 124 -21.21 16.87 -5.77
N VAL A 125 -20.36 16.43 -6.70
CA VAL A 125 -19.10 15.75 -6.40
C VAL A 125 -17.97 16.76 -6.42
N HIS A 126 -17.24 16.82 -5.30
CA HIS A 126 -16.07 17.66 -5.14
C HIS A 126 -14.82 16.83 -4.87
N MET A 127 -13.68 17.27 -5.37
CA MET A 127 -12.40 16.58 -5.31
C MET A 127 -11.34 17.47 -4.65
N CYS A 128 -10.59 16.87 -3.73
CA CYS A 128 -9.32 17.37 -3.23
C CYS A 128 -8.20 16.51 -3.85
N HIS A 129 -7.19 17.15 -4.41
CA HIS A 129 -6.01 16.47 -4.98
C HIS A 129 -4.85 16.43 -3.98
N ARG A 130 -4.13 15.30 -3.95
CA ARG A 130 -2.86 15.15 -3.21
C ARG A 130 -1.89 16.30 -3.50
N HIS A 131 -1.72 16.69 -4.77
CA HIS A 131 -0.72 17.69 -5.15
C HIS A 131 -0.98 19.10 -4.57
N SER A 132 -2.21 19.44 -4.21
CA SER A 132 -2.55 20.75 -3.63
C SER A 132 -2.20 20.85 -2.13
N HIS A 133 -1.88 19.72 -1.49
CA HIS A 133 -1.62 19.62 -0.05
C HIS A 133 -0.25 19.00 0.27
N TYR A 134 0.11 17.96 -0.46
CA TYR A 134 1.28 17.12 -0.25
C TYR A 134 1.83 16.59 -1.60
N PRO A 135 2.29 17.48 -2.51
CA PRO A 135 2.83 17.09 -3.82
C PRO A 135 4.06 16.19 -3.68
N GLN A 136 4.33 15.34 -4.68
CA GLN A 136 5.51 14.46 -4.72
C GLN A 136 6.82 15.24 -4.87
N LEU A 137 7.96 14.65 -4.49
CA LEU A 137 9.28 15.26 -4.60
C LEU A 137 9.71 15.32 -6.07
N HIS A 138 10.50 16.33 -6.44
CA HIS A 138 11.20 16.23 -7.72
C HIS A 138 12.37 15.26 -7.57
N VAL A 139 12.37 14.18 -8.34
CA VAL A 139 13.41 13.15 -8.34
C VAL A 139 14.16 13.21 -9.66
N ARG A 140 15.49 13.18 -9.58
CA ARG A 140 16.40 13.25 -10.73
C ARG A 140 17.65 12.40 -10.52
N LYS A 141 18.47 12.21 -11.57
CA LYS A 141 19.83 11.68 -11.39
C LYS A 141 20.68 12.64 -10.55
N ALA A 142 21.52 12.05 -9.72
CA ALA A 142 22.47 12.74 -8.86
C ALA A 142 23.61 13.38 -9.67
N ARG A 143 24.20 14.43 -9.12
CA ARG A 143 25.36 15.18 -9.62
C ARG A 143 26.39 15.29 -8.50
N VAL A 144 27.67 15.46 -8.86
CA VAL A 144 28.75 15.61 -7.86
C VAL A 144 28.52 16.84 -6.96
N GLU A 145 27.81 17.86 -7.48
CA GLU A 145 27.32 19.02 -6.73
C GLU A 145 26.40 18.66 -5.54
N ASP A 146 25.63 17.58 -5.61
CA ASP A 146 24.69 17.17 -4.55
C ASP A 146 25.41 16.63 -3.29
N HIS A 147 26.71 16.35 -3.38
CA HIS A 147 27.53 15.78 -2.29
C HIS A 147 27.41 16.58 -0.99
N ASP A 148 27.57 17.90 -1.07
CA ASP A 148 27.66 18.77 0.12
C ASP A 148 26.31 18.96 0.82
N ASP A 149 25.20 18.84 0.09
CA ASP A 149 23.83 18.81 0.64
C ASP A 149 23.52 17.48 1.34
N LEU A 150 23.98 16.36 0.77
CA LEU A 150 23.70 15.01 1.25
C LEU A 150 24.54 14.59 2.45
N MET A 151 25.79 15.06 2.55
CA MET A 151 26.70 14.70 3.64
C MET A 151 26.13 15.02 5.04
N PRO A 152 25.54 16.21 5.31
CA PRO A 152 24.83 16.50 6.56
C PRO A 152 23.66 15.57 6.89
N ILE A 153 23.06 14.91 5.90
CA ILE A 153 22.00 13.92 6.08
C ILE A 153 22.62 12.56 6.45
N PHE A 154 23.57 12.07 5.66
CA PHE A 154 24.27 10.80 5.91
C PHE A 154 24.92 10.73 7.29
N MET A 155 25.58 11.81 7.74
CA MET A 155 26.28 11.87 9.03
C MET A 155 25.35 11.83 10.26
N ARG A 156 24.01 11.89 10.08
CA ARG A 156 23.05 11.62 11.17
C ARG A 156 22.74 10.14 11.33
N TYR A 157 22.79 9.36 10.26
CA TYR A 157 22.35 7.97 10.25
C TYR A 157 23.47 6.99 10.59
N ASP A 158 24.69 7.19 10.09
CA ASP A 158 25.83 6.34 10.47
C ASP A 158 27.19 7.04 10.32
N THR A 159 27.99 7.03 11.38
CA THR A 159 29.40 7.46 11.35
C THR A 159 30.33 6.36 10.83
N ILE A 160 29.95 5.08 10.96
CA ILE A 160 30.74 3.92 10.56
C ILE A 160 30.88 3.86 9.03
N LEU A 161 29.86 4.28 8.26
CA LEU A 161 29.97 4.44 6.81
C LEU A 161 31.09 5.40 6.41
N LYS A 162 31.26 6.53 7.11
CA LYS A 162 32.37 7.47 6.86
C LYS A 162 33.73 6.85 7.17
N GLU A 163 33.83 6.08 8.26
CA GLU A 163 35.07 5.38 8.64
C GLU A 163 35.40 4.21 7.70
N THR A 164 34.39 3.59 7.08
CA THR A 164 34.52 2.43 6.20
C THR A 164 34.80 2.81 4.75
N TYR A 165 34.14 3.84 4.23
CA TYR A 165 34.18 4.25 2.81
C TYR A 165 34.89 5.59 2.56
N GLY A 166 35.23 6.34 3.62
CA GLY A 166 35.97 7.61 3.52
C GLY A 166 35.08 8.84 3.30
N GLU A 167 35.71 10.00 3.07
CA GLU A 167 35.00 11.28 2.98
C GLU A 167 34.39 11.56 1.59
N TYR A 168 34.78 10.82 0.55
CA TYR A 168 34.40 11.09 -0.85
C TYR A 168 33.49 10.03 -1.48
N PHE A 169 33.06 9.01 -0.72
CA PHE A 169 32.37 7.83 -1.25
C PHE A 169 31.08 8.15 -2.02
N LEU A 170 30.36 9.20 -1.64
CA LEU A 170 29.17 9.66 -2.39
C LEU A 170 29.55 10.24 -3.74
N ALA A 171 30.65 11.00 -3.84
CA ALA A 171 31.12 11.53 -5.11
C ALA A 171 31.55 10.39 -6.04
N GLU A 172 32.32 9.41 -5.53
CA GLU A 172 32.71 8.21 -6.30
C GLU A 172 31.48 7.42 -6.78
N LEU A 173 30.46 7.24 -5.93
CA LEU A 173 29.22 6.52 -6.26
C LEU A 173 28.31 7.29 -7.25
N ILE A 174 28.42 8.62 -7.29
CA ILE A 174 27.72 9.48 -8.26
C ILE A 174 28.47 9.57 -9.59
N GLU A 175 29.81 9.52 -9.58
CA GLU A 175 30.63 9.48 -10.80
C GLU A 175 30.59 8.10 -11.48
N ALA A 176 30.52 7.02 -10.70
CA ALA A 176 30.49 5.63 -11.19
C ALA A 176 29.13 5.15 -11.73
N GLN A 177 28.28 6.06 -12.23
CA GLN A 177 27.00 5.69 -12.85
C GLN A 177 27.19 5.15 -14.28
N ASP A 178 26.57 4.01 -14.58
CA ASP A 178 26.61 3.35 -15.89
C ASP A 178 25.20 2.90 -16.33
N GLU A 179 25.09 1.82 -17.11
CA GLU A 179 23.81 1.24 -17.57
C GLU A 179 23.15 0.30 -16.52
N GLU A 180 23.92 -0.23 -15.57
CA GLU A 180 23.45 -1.15 -14.53
C GLU A 180 23.33 -0.46 -13.16
N ASN A 181 24.09 0.61 -12.92
CA ASN A 181 24.24 1.31 -11.64
C ASN A 181 23.84 2.79 -11.79
N HIS A 182 22.94 3.28 -10.93
CA HIS A 182 22.50 4.67 -10.94
C HIS A 182 22.48 5.29 -9.55
N ALA A 183 22.65 6.60 -9.50
CA ALA A 183 22.51 7.41 -8.30
C ALA A 183 21.46 8.50 -8.56
N VAL A 184 20.49 8.62 -7.67
CA VAL A 184 19.38 9.56 -7.80
C VAL A 184 19.19 10.35 -6.50
N VAL A 185 18.69 11.58 -6.64
CA VAL A 185 18.33 12.44 -5.51
C VAL A 185 16.89 12.92 -5.62
N CYS A 186 16.28 13.18 -4.47
CA CYS A 186 15.09 13.98 -4.38
C CYS A 186 15.47 15.41 -3.93
N GLU A 187 14.95 16.44 -4.59
CA GLU A 187 15.26 17.83 -4.27
C GLU A 187 14.04 18.66 -3.86
N VAL A 188 14.30 19.67 -3.03
CA VAL A 188 13.34 20.70 -2.59
C VAL A 188 14.02 22.06 -2.72
N GLU A 189 13.40 22.98 -3.45
CA GLU A 189 13.90 24.33 -3.73
C GLU A 189 15.33 24.40 -4.34
N GLY A 190 15.80 23.29 -4.91
CA GLY A 190 17.13 23.14 -5.53
C GLY A 190 18.19 22.48 -4.64
N THR A 191 17.86 22.18 -3.38
CA THR A 191 18.72 21.45 -2.44
C THR A 191 18.38 19.96 -2.45
N ALA A 192 19.38 19.08 -2.45
CA ALA A 192 19.18 17.63 -2.35
C ALA A 192 18.81 17.23 -0.91
N VAL A 193 17.62 16.64 -0.72
CA VAL A 193 17.08 16.27 0.60
C VAL A 193 17.02 14.75 0.85
N GLY A 194 17.59 13.97 -0.05
CA GLY A 194 17.70 12.52 0.04
C GLY A 194 18.33 11.92 -1.21
N PHE A 195 18.86 10.71 -1.06
CA PHE A 195 19.68 10.00 -2.04
C PHE A 195 19.31 8.52 -2.09
N MET A 196 19.34 7.93 -3.28
CA MET A 196 19.26 6.50 -3.48
C MET A 196 20.27 6.05 -4.54
N SER A 197 21.08 5.05 -4.21
CA SER A 197 21.92 4.35 -5.18
C SER A 197 21.35 2.95 -5.42
N VAL A 198 21.27 2.57 -6.68
CA VAL A 198 20.53 1.39 -7.15
C VAL A 198 21.31 0.64 -8.22
N CYS A 199 21.14 -0.68 -8.25
CA CYS A 199 21.83 -1.57 -9.19
C CYS A 199 20.89 -2.67 -9.72
N SER A 200 20.88 -2.91 -11.03
CA SER A 200 20.06 -3.96 -11.67
C SER A 200 20.58 -5.39 -11.42
N ARG A 201 21.81 -5.55 -10.89
CA ARG A 201 22.49 -6.85 -10.72
C ARG A 201 21.99 -7.65 -9.50
N VAL A 202 20.72 -8.01 -9.50
CA VAL A 202 20.09 -8.83 -8.44
C VAL A 202 20.44 -10.31 -8.62
N ASN A 203 20.78 -11.01 -7.53
CA ASN A 203 21.00 -12.45 -7.55
C ASN A 203 19.66 -13.21 -7.56
N MET A 204 19.03 -13.28 -8.73
CA MET A 204 17.73 -13.91 -8.92
C MET A 204 17.71 -15.40 -8.51
N GLN A 205 18.81 -16.14 -8.73
CA GLN A 205 18.89 -17.54 -8.31
C GLN A 205 18.75 -17.69 -6.79
N LEU A 206 19.48 -16.89 -6.00
CA LEU A 206 19.36 -16.91 -4.54
C LEU A 206 17.94 -16.54 -4.08
N LEU A 207 17.28 -15.60 -4.76
CA LEU A 207 15.90 -15.23 -4.44
C LEU A 207 14.90 -16.36 -4.76
N HIS A 208 15.04 -17.05 -5.91
CA HIS A 208 14.25 -18.22 -6.27
C HIS A 208 14.54 -19.46 -5.40
N GLU A 209 15.72 -19.54 -4.79
CA GLU A 209 16.10 -20.58 -3.82
C GLU A 209 15.56 -20.29 -2.40
N CYS A 210 15.56 -19.03 -1.95
CA CYS A 210 15.16 -18.65 -0.59
C CYS A 210 13.69 -18.25 -0.40
N PHE A 211 12.97 -17.81 -1.44
CA PHE A 211 11.62 -17.23 -1.29
C PHE A 211 10.62 -17.81 -2.30
N ASP A 212 9.34 -17.89 -1.89
CA ASP A 212 8.24 -18.08 -2.85
C ASP A 212 7.93 -16.74 -3.52
N LEU A 213 8.35 -16.63 -4.79
CA LEU A 213 8.09 -15.48 -5.65
C LEU A 213 7.03 -15.78 -6.73
N GLY A 214 6.28 -16.87 -6.60
CA GLY A 214 5.16 -17.21 -7.49
C GLY A 214 4.15 -16.07 -7.71
N PRO A 215 3.66 -15.39 -6.64
CA PRO A 215 2.74 -14.26 -6.76
C PRO A 215 3.31 -13.04 -7.52
N PHE A 216 4.63 -12.95 -7.70
CA PHE A 216 5.33 -11.85 -8.35
C PHE A 216 6.04 -12.27 -9.65
N HIS A 217 5.65 -13.40 -10.24
CA HIS A 217 6.27 -13.99 -11.43
C HIS A 217 7.80 -14.12 -11.31
N GLY A 218 8.29 -14.51 -10.12
CA GLY A 218 9.71 -14.65 -9.86
C GLY A 218 10.49 -13.33 -9.80
N LEU A 219 9.81 -12.17 -9.81
CA LEU A 219 10.40 -10.85 -10.12
C LEU A 219 11.08 -10.81 -11.50
N CYS A 220 10.56 -11.57 -12.46
CA CYS A 220 10.98 -11.59 -13.86
C CYS A 220 9.86 -11.09 -14.77
N PHE A 221 10.21 -10.56 -15.94
CA PHE A 221 9.22 -10.34 -17.01
C PHE A 221 8.72 -11.68 -17.58
N PRO A 222 7.42 -11.83 -17.92
CA PRO A 222 6.91 -13.09 -18.47
C PRO A 222 7.56 -13.49 -19.82
N HIS A 223 7.89 -14.77 -19.97
CA HIS A 223 8.58 -15.33 -21.12
C HIS A 223 7.90 -16.65 -21.60
N PRO A 224 7.81 -16.92 -22.92
CA PRO A 224 7.12 -18.11 -23.44
C PRO A 224 7.71 -19.46 -23.00
N ASP A 225 8.99 -19.49 -22.60
CA ASP A 225 9.67 -20.68 -22.08
C ASP A 225 9.60 -20.82 -20.54
N ASP A 226 8.78 -20.01 -19.85
CA ASP A 226 8.56 -20.13 -18.41
C ASP A 226 7.82 -21.44 -18.06
N VAL A 227 8.28 -22.12 -17.00
CA VAL A 227 7.66 -23.36 -16.51
C VAL A 227 6.99 -23.07 -15.17
N LEU A 228 5.67 -22.79 -15.20
CA LEU A 228 4.91 -22.27 -14.05
C LEU A 228 4.01 -23.30 -13.35
N GLU A 229 3.63 -24.38 -14.03
CA GLU A 229 2.83 -25.48 -13.48
C GLU A 229 3.63 -26.78 -13.47
N SER A 230 3.37 -27.67 -12.51
CA SER A 230 4.02 -28.97 -12.52
C SER A 230 3.48 -29.86 -13.65
N PRO A 231 4.29 -30.79 -14.19
CA PRO A 231 3.81 -31.78 -15.17
C PRO A 231 2.67 -32.67 -14.68
N GLN A 232 2.43 -32.73 -13.36
CA GLN A 232 1.35 -33.51 -12.76
C GLN A 232 0.04 -32.70 -12.74
N ASP A 233 0.08 -31.42 -12.36
CA ASP A 233 -1.09 -30.53 -12.32
C ASP A 233 -1.68 -30.31 -13.72
N LEU A 234 -0.80 -30.14 -14.72
CA LEU A 234 -1.18 -30.08 -16.14
C LEU A 234 -1.98 -31.31 -16.60
N SER A 235 -1.76 -32.49 -15.99
CA SER A 235 -2.50 -33.71 -16.29
C SER A 235 -3.89 -33.74 -15.63
N VAL A 236 -4.00 -33.23 -14.40
CA VAL A 236 -5.28 -33.12 -13.67
C VAL A 236 -6.19 -32.08 -14.33
N ARG A 237 -5.65 -30.89 -14.63
CA ARG A 237 -6.37 -29.79 -15.29
C ARG A 237 -6.91 -30.21 -16.66
N ARG A 238 -6.06 -30.83 -17.49
CA ARG A 238 -6.46 -31.39 -18.80
C ARG A 238 -7.52 -32.50 -18.68
N SER A 239 -7.55 -33.25 -17.58
CA SER A 239 -8.58 -34.27 -17.34
C SER A 239 -9.93 -33.62 -17.01
N GLN A 240 -9.95 -32.60 -16.14
CA GLN A 240 -11.17 -31.84 -15.80
C GLN A 240 -11.75 -31.12 -17.03
N ASP A 241 -10.91 -30.48 -17.85
CA ASP A 241 -11.32 -29.86 -19.13
C ASP A 241 -11.90 -30.88 -20.14
N ALA A 242 -11.48 -32.15 -20.07
CA ALA A 242 -12.01 -33.22 -20.90
C ALA A 242 -13.35 -33.76 -20.37
N GLU A 243 -13.51 -33.89 -19.05
CA GLU A 243 -14.79 -34.29 -18.42
C GLU A 243 -15.89 -33.24 -18.62
N LEU A 244 -15.56 -31.95 -18.52
CA LEU A 244 -16.50 -30.85 -18.83
C LEU A 244 -16.95 -30.84 -20.30
N ARG A 245 -16.14 -31.39 -21.22
CA ARG A 245 -16.49 -31.57 -22.64
C ARG A 245 -17.21 -32.88 -22.94
N SER A 246 -17.19 -33.86 -22.03
CA SER A 246 -17.91 -35.13 -22.21
C SER A 246 -19.36 -35.06 -21.70
N SER A 247 -19.60 -34.32 -20.62
CA SER A 247 -20.93 -34.13 -20.02
C SER A 247 -21.93 -33.41 -20.94
N SER A 248 -21.45 -32.62 -21.89
CA SER A 248 -22.24 -31.75 -22.78
C SER A 248 -22.84 -32.44 -24.02
N GLN A 249 -22.69 -33.77 -24.17
CA GLN A 249 -23.34 -34.55 -25.24
C GLN A 249 -24.32 -35.63 -24.72
N GLY A 250 -24.63 -35.65 -23.43
CA GLY A 250 -25.21 -36.79 -22.72
C GLY A 250 -26.72 -36.82 -22.45
N SER A 251 -27.59 -36.13 -23.21
CA SER A 251 -29.06 -36.30 -23.05
C SER A 251 -29.92 -35.83 -24.24
N GLN A 252 -30.76 -36.73 -24.76
CA GLN A 252 -31.94 -36.42 -25.59
C GLN A 252 -33.05 -37.45 -25.33
N LYS A 253 -34.31 -36.98 -25.14
CA LYS A 253 -35.59 -37.76 -25.16
C LYS A 253 -35.76 -38.76 -23.97
N ILE A 254 -36.95 -39.20 -23.50
CA ILE A 254 -38.40 -38.98 -23.78
C ILE A 254 -39.16 -39.53 -22.52
N VAL A 255 -40.37 -39.16 -22.07
CA VAL A 255 -41.29 -37.97 -22.16
C VAL A 255 -42.48 -38.21 -21.19
N GLU A 256 -43.26 -37.18 -20.81
CA GLU A 256 -44.61 -37.26 -20.15
C GLU A 256 -44.71 -37.94 -18.76
N GLU A 257 -45.68 -37.68 -17.86
CA GLU A 257 -46.62 -36.56 -17.60
C GLU A 257 -47.17 -36.72 -16.14
N LEU A 258 -47.52 -35.64 -15.42
CA LEU A 258 -48.80 -35.48 -14.67
C LEU A 258 -48.92 -34.11 -13.96
N GLN A 259 -50.16 -33.73 -13.62
CA GLN A 259 -50.61 -32.34 -13.41
C GLN A 259 -50.57 -31.84 -11.94
N GLU A 260 -50.68 -30.51 -11.78
CA GLU A 260 -50.93 -29.78 -10.50
C GLU A 260 -52.37 -30.00 -9.96
N PRO A 261 -52.73 -29.45 -8.77
CA PRO A 261 -53.37 -28.11 -8.80
C PRO A 261 -53.17 -27.18 -7.57
N VAL A 262 -53.02 -25.88 -7.86
CA VAL A 262 -53.70 -24.68 -7.29
C VAL A 262 -53.81 -24.46 -5.74
N SER A 263 -53.48 -23.21 -5.38
CA SER A 263 -53.51 -22.42 -4.11
C SER A 263 -54.90 -22.24 -3.42
N PRO A 264 -55.14 -21.32 -2.42
CA PRO A 264 -54.27 -20.37 -1.68
C PRO A 264 -54.52 -20.27 -0.12
N ASP A 265 -53.92 -19.24 0.50
CA ASP A 265 -54.30 -18.51 1.75
C ASP A 265 -54.38 -19.22 3.13
N THR A 266 -53.71 -18.65 4.16
CA THR A 266 -54.34 -17.97 5.32
C THR A 266 -53.30 -17.53 6.38
N MET A 267 -53.63 -16.44 7.07
CA MET A 267 -52.91 -15.66 8.08
C MET A 267 -52.82 -16.33 9.48
N GLU A 268 -52.09 -15.66 10.39
CA GLU A 268 -52.07 -15.80 11.86
C GLU A 268 -51.17 -16.90 12.49
N ASN A 269 -50.64 -16.79 13.73
CA ASN A 269 -50.18 -15.68 14.62
C ASN A 269 -50.01 -16.33 16.01
N ILE A 270 -48.80 -16.36 16.59
CA ILE A 270 -48.62 -16.68 18.03
C ILE A 270 -47.63 -15.69 18.66
N GLN A 271 -48.05 -15.11 19.79
CA GLN A 271 -47.35 -14.06 20.53
C GLN A 271 -47.10 -14.49 22.00
N GLY A 272 -45.99 -14.04 22.60
CA GLY A 272 -45.59 -14.37 23.97
C GLY A 272 -44.06 -14.47 24.08
N ASN A 273 -43.26 -13.43 24.35
CA ASN A 273 -43.45 -12.15 25.05
C ASN A 273 -43.54 -12.26 26.59
N ILE A 274 -42.42 -11.96 27.25
CA ILE A 274 -42.17 -11.48 28.65
C ILE A 274 -40.63 -11.30 28.71
N ALA A 275 -40.04 -10.10 28.85
CA ALA A 275 -40.06 -9.14 29.97
C ALA A 275 -39.26 -9.64 31.20
N ARG A 276 -38.41 -8.85 31.89
CA ARG A 276 -38.24 -7.38 31.85
C ARG A 276 -36.89 -6.90 32.45
N GLU A 277 -36.58 -5.61 32.21
CA GLU A 277 -35.82 -4.57 32.97
C GLU A 277 -35.39 -4.89 34.44
N ALA A 278 -34.40 -4.25 35.08
CA ALA A 278 -33.62 -3.00 34.85
C ALA A 278 -32.22 -3.11 35.57
N ALA A 279 -31.09 -2.51 35.15
CA ALA A 279 -30.65 -1.09 35.10
C ALA A 279 -29.90 -0.55 36.35
N SER A 280 -28.60 -0.26 36.18
CA SER A 280 -27.71 0.70 36.91
C SER A 280 -26.29 0.60 36.29
N GLU A 281 -25.74 1.53 35.50
CA GLU A 281 -25.27 2.92 35.74
C GLU A 281 -23.93 3.08 36.49
N GLU A 282 -23.22 4.18 36.13
CA GLU A 282 -21.91 4.70 36.62
C GLU A 282 -20.67 3.79 36.43
N ALA A 283 -19.59 4.09 35.68
CA ALA A 283 -18.88 5.29 35.20
C ALA A 283 -17.60 5.66 36.01
N LEU A 284 -16.43 5.57 35.34
CA LEU A 284 -15.12 6.17 35.69
C LEU A 284 -14.45 5.63 36.99
N THR A 285 -13.17 5.86 37.33
CA THR A 285 -12.03 6.65 36.78
C THR A 285 -10.72 5.82 36.80
N ALA A 286 -9.66 6.29 36.11
CA ALA A 286 -8.28 5.78 36.23
C ALA A 286 -7.51 6.40 37.43
N VAL A 287 -6.27 5.94 37.72
CA VAL A 287 -5.09 6.78 38.09
C VAL A 287 -3.78 5.96 38.23
N HIS A 288 -2.69 6.56 37.74
CA HIS A 288 -1.23 6.36 37.93
C HIS A 288 -0.67 5.46 39.07
N SER A 289 0.51 4.85 38.85
CA SER A 289 1.83 5.48 39.18
C SER A 289 3.01 4.49 39.20
N GLY A 290 4.24 4.92 38.89
CA GLY A 290 5.46 4.18 39.28
C GLY A 290 6.71 4.30 38.39
N ASN A 291 7.37 5.46 38.30
CA ASN A 291 8.74 5.56 37.74
C ASN A 291 9.79 5.22 38.80
N VAL A 292 10.78 4.36 38.48
CA VAL A 292 12.13 4.31 39.08
C VAL A 292 13.15 4.02 37.96
N SER A 293 14.42 4.35 38.19
CA SER A 293 15.46 4.62 37.18
C SER A 293 16.60 3.59 37.09
N GLU A 294 17.31 3.62 35.95
CA GLU A 294 18.74 3.27 35.79
C GLU A 294 19.12 1.76 35.90
N PRO A 295 20.35 1.33 35.50
CA PRO A 295 20.67 1.10 34.07
C PRO A 295 21.52 -0.17 33.80
N GLU A 296 21.19 -1.02 32.81
CA GLU A 296 22.02 -2.20 32.48
C GLU A 296 22.38 -2.32 31.00
N ASP A 297 23.61 -2.79 30.76
CA ASP A 297 24.22 -2.97 29.44
C ASP A 297 23.52 -4.05 28.60
N ILE A 298 23.54 -3.88 27.26
CA ILE A 298 23.36 -4.97 26.32
C ILE A 298 24.58 -5.04 25.40
N GLU A 299 25.09 -6.26 25.22
CA GLU A 299 26.44 -6.52 24.73
C GLU A 299 26.65 -6.26 23.23
N LYS A 300 27.91 -6.01 22.87
CA LYS A 300 28.37 -6.10 21.49
C LYS A 300 28.14 -7.50 20.92
N LEU A 301 27.58 -7.56 19.71
CA LEU A 301 27.94 -8.60 18.75
C LEU A 301 28.44 -7.95 17.46
N SER A 302 29.69 -7.51 17.50
CA SER A 302 30.51 -7.51 16.29
C SER A 302 30.85 -8.95 15.93
N ASP A 303 30.80 -9.30 14.65
CA ASP A 303 32.03 -9.58 13.90
C ASP A 303 31.73 -9.77 12.40
N ILE A 304 32.59 -9.17 11.57
CA ILE A 304 32.45 -9.14 10.11
C ILE A 304 33.39 -10.18 9.49
N SER A 305 32.92 -10.95 8.51
CA SER A 305 33.84 -11.53 7.51
C SER A 305 33.17 -11.88 6.18
N THR A 306 33.27 -10.96 5.22
CA THR A 306 33.32 -11.33 3.80
C THR A 306 34.79 -11.21 3.38
N GLY A 307 35.45 -12.35 3.13
CA GLY A 307 36.90 -12.41 2.87
C GLY A 307 37.23 -13.37 1.73
N TYR A 308 38.18 -12.97 0.88
CA TYR A 308 38.51 -13.70 -0.36
C TYR A 308 39.26 -15.01 -0.13
N ALA A 309 39.17 -15.92 -1.12
CA ALA A 309 39.58 -17.31 -1.00
C ALA A 309 41.11 -17.53 -0.89
N GLN A 310 41.51 -18.40 0.05
CA GLN A 310 42.85 -18.97 0.16
C GLN A 310 42.73 -20.48 0.40
N TYR A 311 43.37 -21.31 -0.43
CA TYR A 311 43.28 -22.78 -0.34
C TYR A 311 44.11 -23.35 0.83
N HIS A 312 43.47 -24.08 1.74
CA HIS A 312 44.15 -25.07 2.60
C HIS A 312 43.33 -26.36 2.76
N HIS A 313 44.01 -27.50 2.71
CA HIS A 313 43.41 -28.85 2.66
C HIS A 313 43.89 -29.69 3.84
N VAL A 314 43.00 -30.03 4.78
CA VAL A 314 43.21 -31.12 5.77
C VAL A 314 41.91 -31.87 6.07
N SER A 315 41.79 -33.06 5.48
CA SER A 315 41.16 -34.28 6.01
C SER A 315 39.93 -34.19 6.93
N SER A 316 38.77 -34.49 6.35
CA SER A 316 37.83 -35.55 6.80
C SER A 316 37.90 -35.98 8.29
N ARG A 317 36.85 -35.62 9.05
CA ARG A 317 36.30 -36.48 10.10
C ARG A 317 34.78 -36.54 9.99
N SER A 318 34.26 -37.75 9.84
CA SER A 318 32.83 -38.02 9.70
C SER A 318 32.04 -37.57 10.93
N LEU A 319 30.98 -36.79 10.70
CA LEU A 319 29.81 -36.72 11.57
C LEU A 319 28.63 -37.27 10.78
N ALA A 320 27.78 -38.04 11.47
CA ALA A 320 26.75 -38.85 10.82
C ALA A 320 25.65 -38.00 10.19
N SER A 321 25.05 -38.53 9.11
CA SER A 321 23.92 -37.94 8.42
C SER A 321 22.72 -37.76 9.36
N LEU A 322 22.47 -36.53 9.79
CA LEU A 322 21.16 -36.10 10.27
C LEU A 322 20.22 -36.08 9.07
N ILE A 323 19.50 -37.18 8.86
CA ILE A 323 18.43 -37.25 7.87
C ILE A 323 17.28 -36.41 8.41
N LEU A 324 17.22 -35.15 7.97
CA LEU A 324 15.96 -34.40 7.95
C LEU A 324 14.95 -35.21 7.11
N PRO A 325 13.66 -35.24 7.48
CA PRO A 325 12.66 -35.84 6.62
C PRO A 325 12.71 -35.16 5.26
N GLU A 326 12.61 -35.93 4.17
CA GLU A 326 12.52 -35.38 2.83
C GLU A 326 11.28 -34.47 2.77
N GLU A 327 11.50 -33.16 2.65
CA GLU A 327 10.42 -32.24 2.35
C GLU A 327 9.77 -32.70 1.03
N PRO A 328 8.43 -32.71 0.92
CA PRO A 328 7.80 -33.03 -0.35
C PRO A 328 8.34 -32.08 -1.41
N VAL A 329 8.69 -32.61 -2.59
CA VAL A 329 9.35 -31.85 -3.65
C VAL A 329 8.37 -30.83 -4.22
N HIS A 330 8.32 -29.67 -3.57
CA HIS A 330 7.55 -28.52 -4.00
C HIS A 330 8.05 -28.13 -5.38
N PHE A 331 7.13 -28.11 -6.35
CA PHE A 331 7.43 -27.63 -7.69
C PHE A 331 7.86 -26.17 -7.60
N ARG A 332 9.13 -25.88 -7.96
CA ARG A 332 9.64 -24.52 -8.09
C ARG A 332 9.50 -24.08 -9.55
N PRO A 333 8.75 -23.00 -9.85
CA PRO A 333 8.68 -22.45 -11.19
C PRO A 333 10.06 -22.08 -11.74
N ILE A 334 10.23 -22.23 -13.05
CA ILE A 334 11.45 -21.84 -13.76
C ILE A 334 11.13 -20.62 -14.63
N TYR A 335 11.64 -19.47 -14.22
CA TYR A 335 11.53 -18.21 -14.95
C TYR A 335 12.67 -18.07 -15.96
N ARG A 336 12.38 -17.52 -17.14
CA ARG A 336 13.29 -17.37 -18.29
C ARG A 336 13.40 -15.93 -18.81
N GLY A 337 12.49 -15.04 -18.42
CA GLY A 337 12.58 -13.63 -18.77
C GLY A 337 13.68 -12.88 -18.01
N ALA A 338 13.90 -11.63 -18.40
CA ALA A 338 14.85 -10.73 -17.74
C ALA A 338 14.39 -10.38 -16.31
N SER A 339 15.33 -9.96 -15.47
CA SER A 339 15.01 -9.40 -14.14
C SER A 339 14.12 -8.17 -14.28
N ALA A 340 13.05 -8.12 -13.50
CA ALA A 340 12.23 -6.92 -13.27
C ALA A 340 12.57 -6.24 -11.93
N ALA A 341 13.69 -6.63 -11.30
CA ALA A 341 14.15 -6.13 -10.00
C ALA A 341 15.51 -5.44 -10.09
N PHE A 342 15.67 -4.39 -9.27
CA PHE A 342 16.93 -3.78 -8.88
C PHE A 342 17.11 -3.92 -7.36
N CYS A 343 18.34 -3.80 -6.86
CA CYS A 343 18.62 -3.65 -5.43
C CYS A 343 18.98 -2.20 -5.11
N ILE A 344 18.57 -1.74 -3.92
CA ILE A 344 19.05 -0.48 -3.33
C ILE A 344 20.35 -0.79 -2.62
N GLN A 345 21.45 -0.17 -3.06
CA GLN A 345 22.78 -0.32 -2.47
C GLN A 345 22.98 0.64 -1.29
N LEU A 346 22.42 1.85 -1.39
CA LEU A 346 22.49 2.89 -0.37
C LEU A 346 21.24 3.77 -0.45
N PHE A 347 20.72 4.19 0.69
CA PHE A 347 19.59 5.13 0.78
C PHE A 347 19.76 6.07 1.98
N CYS A 348 19.41 7.34 1.80
CA CYS A 348 19.16 8.27 2.90
C CYS A 348 18.10 9.31 2.50
N ILE A 349 17.50 9.95 3.49
CA ILE A 349 16.54 11.06 3.32
C ILE A 349 16.52 11.89 4.61
N ASP A 350 16.35 13.21 4.54
CA ASP A 350 16.09 14.01 5.75
C ASP A 350 14.74 13.57 6.34
N GLU A 351 14.73 13.29 7.63
CA GLU A 351 13.61 12.80 8.46
C GLU A 351 12.27 13.49 8.16
N LYS A 352 12.27 14.79 7.83
CA LYS A 352 11.06 15.55 7.45
C LYS A 352 10.32 14.96 6.24
N TYR A 353 11.05 14.30 5.35
CA TYR A 353 10.58 13.73 4.09
C TYR A 353 10.56 12.20 4.09
N GLU A 354 10.89 11.50 5.19
CA GLU A 354 11.00 10.03 5.26
C GLU A 354 9.76 9.30 4.70
N ALA A 355 8.56 9.78 5.03
CA ALA A 355 7.27 9.29 4.53
C ALA A 355 7.03 9.49 3.01
N ARG A 356 8.03 10.01 2.29
CA ARG A 356 8.05 10.28 0.85
C ARG A 356 9.19 9.53 0.15
N SER A 357 9.86 8.61 0.84
CA SER A 357 10.81 7.65 0.27
C SER A 357 10.28 6.92 -0.97
N LEU A 358 8.96 6.68 -1.05
CA LEU A 358 8.31 6.09 -2.23
C LEU A 358 8.26 7.02 -3.47
N ASP A 359 8.42 8.34 -3.33
CA ASP A 359 8.45 9.29 -4.46
C ASP A 359 9.60 8.94 -5.44
N PHE A 360 10.69 8.32 -4.95
CA PHE A 360 11.80 7.82 -5.77
C PHE A 360 11.41 6.72 -6.77
N MET A 361 10.49 5.83 -6.39
CA MET A 361 10.37 4.51 -7.04
C MET A 361 9.96 4.61 -8.51
N ASN A 362 9.01 5.49 -8.83
CA ASN A 362 8.55 5.72 -10.21
C ASN A 362 9.69 6.22 -11.11
N PHE A 363 10.54 7.12 -10.61
CA PHE A 363 11.70 7.61 -11.35
C PHE A 363 12.73 6.49 -11.52
N VAL A 364 13.06 5.76 -10.45
CA VAL A 364 14.05 4.67 -10.48
C VAL A 364 13.67 3.55 -11.44
N PHE A 365 12.43 3.05 -11.41
CA PHE A 365 11.98 2.03 -12.36
C PHE A 365 12.07 2.50 -13.82
N SER A 366 11.83 3.80 -14.09
CA SER A 366 11.95 4.36 -15.45
C SER A 366 13.37 4.33 -16.00
N LEU A 367 14.40 4.26 -15.15
CA LEU A 367 15.80 4.21 -15.59
C LEU A 367 16.21 2.84 -16.15
N PHE A 368 15.61 1.77 -15.64
CA PHE A 368 15.86 0.39 -16.06
C PHE A 368 14.83 -0.14 -17.09
N SER A 369 13.95 0.73 -17.58
CA SER A 369 12.91 0.39 -18.56
C SER A 369 13.46 0.48 -19.99
N VAL A 370 13.52 -0.65 -20.70
CA VAL A 370 14.04 -0.81 -22.08
C VAL A 370 12.96 -1.35 -23.01
#